data_AF-A0A8T4PVT1-F1
#
_entry.id   AF-A0A8T4PVT1-F1
#
_cell.length_a   1.000
_cell.length_b   1.000
_cell.length_c   1.000
_cell.angle_alpha   90.00
_cell.angle_beta   90.00
_cell.angle_gamma   90.00
#
_symmetry.space_group_name_H-M   'P 1'
#
loop_
_entity.id
_entity.type
_entity.pdbx_description
1 polymer ?
#
loop_
_entity_poly.entity_id
_entity_poly.type
_entity_poly.pdbx_seq_one_letter_code
_entity_poly.pdbx_strand_id
1 'polypeptide(L)'
;MVILFDRFNLPEDIYEVVFATKQQIIVAKLLIEHIKENHNEIGKTEMSMFATQLHEGTLITDIIQEPPYQGKKVKVSYNKRQFYDRILTPMKSMGMIDYDLYKKTYRLSDKFNKELIHIGLLWLKEMKQPPLKTK
;
A
#
# COMPACT_ATOMS: atom_id res chain seq x y z
N MET A 1 12.22 -7.21 -0.77
CA MET A 1 11.47 -6.51 0.30
C MET A 1 11.12 -7.56 1.33
N VAL A 2 11.45 -7.34 2.59
CA VAL A 2 11.18 -8.28 3.70
C VAL A 2 10.40 -7.50 4.75
N ILE A 3 9.30 -8.07 5.25
CA ILE A 3 8.49 -7.45 6.30
C ILE A 3 9.04 -7.95 7.64
N LEU A 4 9.65 -7.05 8.41
CA LEU A 4 9.99 -7.27 9.82
C LEU A 4 9.12 -6.32 10.64
N PHE A 5 8.49 -6.83 11.69
CA PHE A 5 7.65 -6.02 12.57
C PHE A 5 7.91 -6.38 14.03
N ASP A 6 7.77 -5.38 14.89
CA ASP A 6 7.79 -5.56 16.33
C ASP A 6 6.36 -5.65 16.85
N ARG A 7 6.00 -6.80 17.44
CA ARG A 7 4.66 -7.03 18.01
C ARG A 7 4.29 -6.06 19.13
N PHE A 8 5.26 -5.45 19.82
CA PHE A 8 5.01 -4.54 20.94
C PHE A 8 4.85 -3.08 20.49
N ASN A 9 5.34 -2.74 19.30
CA ASN A 9 5.32 -1.40 18.73
C ASN A 9 4.58 -1.37 17.38
N LEU A 10 3.66 -2.32 17.16
CA LEU A 10 2.92 -2.40 15.91
C LEU A 10 1.87 -1.27 15.84
N PRO A 11 1.91 -0.40 14.83
CA PRO A 11 0.89 0.62 14.64
C PRO A 11 -0.50 0.03 14.40
N GLU A 12 -1.54 0.76 14.80
CA GLU A 12 -2.94 0.40 14.48
C GLU A 12 -3.26 0.62 12.99
N ASP A 13 -2.56 1.56 12.35
CA ASP A 13 -2.73 1.87 10.93
C ASP A 13 -1.88 0.95 10.05
N ILE A 14 -2.54 0.19 9.16
CA ILE A 14 -1.88 -0.70 8.21
C ILE A 14 -0.89 0.03 7.29
N TYR A 15 -1.13 1.30 6.94
CA TYR A 15 -0.22 2.04 6.08
C TYR A 15 1.13 2.31 6.77
N GLU A 16 1.12 2.49 8.10
CA GLU A 16 2.33 2.68 8.91
C GLU A 16 3.12 1.38 9.08
N VAL A 17 2.44 0.24 9.06
CA VAL A 17 3.10 -1.08 9.04
C VAL A 17 3.82 -1.33 7.70
N VAL A 18 3.18 -0.92 6.60
CA VAL A 18 3.65 -1.25 5.24
C VAL A 18 4.66 -0.24 4.70
N PHE A 19 4.52 1.04 5.02
CA PHE A 19 5.35 2.11 4.47
C PHE A 19 6.17 2.81 5.55
N ALA A 20 7.46 3.01 5.25
CA ALA A 20 8.41 3.56 6.20
C ALA A 20 8.32 5.09 6.37
N THR A 21 7.77 5.81 5.38
CA THR A 21 7.76 7.29 5.39
C THR A 21 6.35 7.85 5.37
N LYS A 22 6.15 8.96 6.09
CA LYS A 22 4.86 9.69 6.12
C LYS A 22 4.36 10.05 4.72
N GLN A 23 5.24 10.46 3.83
CA GLN A 23 4.86 10.82 2.47
C GLN A 23 4.33 9.61 1.69
N GLN A 24 4.95 8.43 1.85
CA GLN A 24 4.44 7.19 1.24
C GLN A 24 3.10 6.78 1.83
N ILE A 25 2.94 6.87 3.16
CA ILE A 25 1.68 6.60 3.86
C ILE A 25 0.56 7.47 3.28
N ILE A 26 0.79 8.78 3.16
CA ILE A 26 -0.18 9.72 2.61
C ILE A 26 -0.53 9.35 1.17
N VAL A 27 0.47 9.17 0.31
CA VAL A 27 0.24 8.86 -1.11
C VAL A 27 -0.47 7.51 -1.30
N ALA A 28 -0.16 6.51 -0.48
CA ALA A 28 -0.85 5.22 -0.50
C ALA A 28 -2.31 5.36 -0.07
N LYS A 29 -2.60 6.11 0.99
CA LYS A 29 -3.98 6.44 1.41
C LYS A 29 -4.75 7.13 0.29
N LEU A 30 -4.15 8.12 -0.36
CA LEU A 30 -4.77 8.83 -1.49
C LEU A 30 -5.08 7.91 -2.67
N LEU A 31 -4.16 7.01 -3.01
CA LEU A 31 -4.38 6.03 -4.06
C LEU A 31 -5.56 5.11 -3.72
N ILE A 32 -5.62 4.61 -2.50
CA ILE A 32 -6.71 3.73 -2.06
C ILE A 32 -8.05 4.45 -2.08
N GLU A 33 -8.12 5.67 -1.55
CA GLU A 33 -9.36 6.46 -1.58
C GLU A 33 -9.79 6.76 -3.01
N HIS A 34 -8.86 7.14 -3.89
CA HIS A 34 -9.18 7.34 -5.31
C HIS A 34 -9.75 6.07 -5.97
N ILE A 35 -9.21 4.89 -5.66
CA ILE A 35 -9.75 3.62 -6.18
C ILE A 35 -11.14 3.33 -5.58
N LYS A 36 -11.36 3.59 -4.28
CA LYS A 36 -12.67 3.39 -3.62
C LYS A 36 -13.75 4.29 -4.21
N GLU A 37 -13.43 5.56 -4.43
CA GLU A 37 -14.33 6.55 -5.06
C GLU A 37 -14.79 6.10 -6.44
N ASN A 38 -13.92 5.38 -7.17
CA ASN A 38 -14.21 4.78 -8.47
C ASN A 38 -14.71 3.33 -8.35
N HIS A 39 -15.58 3.03 -7.39
CA HIS A 39 -16.19 1.71 -7.21
C HIS A 39 -15.19 0.56 -6.99
N ASN A 40 -14.07 0.85 -6.32
CA ASN A 40 -12.95 -0.05 -6.05
C ASN A 40 -12.14 -0.49 -7.27
N GLU A 41 -12.35 0.08 -8.46
CA GLU A 41 -11.66 -0.30 -9.70
C GLU A 41 -11.35 0.91 -10.59
N ILE A 42 -10.10 1.06 -11.07
CA ILE A 42 -9.71 2.12 -12.00
C ILE A 42 -8.93 1.59 -13.20
N GLY A 43 -9.07 2.25 -14.35
CA GLY A 43 -8.33 1.94 -15.56
C GLY A 43 -6.87 2.41 -15.53
N LYS A 44 -6.07 1.90 -16.48
CA LYS A 44 -4.68 2.36 -16.69
C LYS A 44 -4.57 3.86 -16.96
N THR A 45 -5.52 4.43 -17.69
CA THR A 45 -5.53 5.86 -18.00
C THR A 45 -5.74 6.70 -16.74
N GLU A 46 -6.73 6.34 -15.91
CA GLU A 46 -7.03 7.01 -14.64
C GLU A 46 -5.84 6.92 -13.69
N MET A 47 -5.23 5.73 -13.55
CA MET A 47 -4.00 5.54 -12.78
C MET A 47 -2.86 6.46 -13.25
N SER A 48 -2.69 6.63 -14.57
CA SER A 48 -1.68 7.53 -15.11
C SER A 48 -2.01 9.00 -14.86
N MET A 49 -3.28 9.38 -14.93
CA MET A 49 -3.73 10.74 -14.61
C MET A 49 -3.49 11.05 -13.13
N PHE A 50 -3.86 10.14 -12.23
CA PHE A 50 -3.60 10.25 -10.80
C PHE A 50 -2.10 10.44 -10.52
N ALA A 51 -1.24 9.62 -11.13
CA ALA A 51 0.21 9.71 -10.97
C ALA A 51 0.78 11.04 -11.50
N THR A 52 0.20 11.60 -12.57
CA THR A 52 0.59 12.91 -13.11
C THR A 52 0.13 14.04 -12.18
N GLN A 53 -1.10 14.00 -11.68
CA GLN A 53 -1.63 14.99 -10.72
C GLN A 53 -0.83 15.02 -9.41
N LEU A 54 -0.40 13.85 -8.92
CA LEU A 54 0.53 13.75 -7.80
C LEU A 54 1.88 14.39 -8.13
N HIS A 55 2.40 14.18 -9.33
CA HIS A 55 3.68 14.75 -9.73
C HIS A 55 3.64 16.28 -9.76
N GLU A 56 2.56 16.82 -10.32
CA GLU A 56 2.34 18.27 -10.46
C GLU A 56 1.90 18.93 -9.14
N GLY A 57 1.57 18.16 -8.10
CA GLY A 57 1.14 18.69 -6.81
C GLY A 57 -0.24 19.33 -6.82
N THR A 58 -1.10 18.91 -7.76
CA THR A 58 -2.45 19.46 -7.95
C THR A 58 -3.50 18.75 -7.10
N LEU A 59 -3.17 17.58 -6.53
CA LEU A 59 -4.02 16.88 -5.58
C LEU A 59 -4.04 17.62 -4.25
N ILE A 60 -5.24 18.13 -3.93
CA ILE A 60 -5.56 18.79 -2.68
C ILE A 60 -6.42 17.84 -1.88
N THR A 61 -6.00 17.51 -0.65
CA THR A 61 -6.64 16.44 0.11
C THR A 61 -6.82 16.84 1.56
N ASP A 62 -8.04 16.63 2.08
CA ASP A 62 -8.39 16.91 3.49
C ASP A 62 -8.24 15.65 4.38
N ILE A 63 -7.76 14.54 3.80
CA ILE A 63 -7.62 13.21 4.44
C ILE A 63 -6.50 13.20 5.50
N ILE A 64 -5.61 14.20 5.51
CA ILE A 64 -4.49 14.29 6.45
C ILE A 64 -5.01 14.79 7.81
N GLN A 65 -5.36 13.86 8.70
CA GLN A 65 -5.78 14.16 10.08
C GLN A 65 -4.60 14.34 11.06
N GLU A 66 -3.41 14.75 10.59
CA GLU A 66 -2.28 15.07 11.48
C GLU A 66 -2.42 16.47 12.11
N PRO A 67 -1.95 16.70 13.36
CA PRO A 67 -2.11 17.97 14.09
C PRO A 67 -1.70 19.27 13.35
N PRO A 68 -0.69 19.31 12.45
CA PRO A 68 -0.39 20.52 11.69
C PRO A 68 -1.26 20.72 10.42
N TYR A 69 -2.05 19.73 10.01
CA TYR A 69 -2.76 19.69 8.73
C TYR A 69 -4.27 19.42 8.82
N GLN A 70 -4.81 19.19 10.03
CA GLN A 70 -6.25 19.08 10.26
C GLN A 70 -7.00 20.30 9.69
N GLY A 71 -7.90 20.04 8.73
CA GLY A 71 -8.75 21.06 8.11
C GLY A 71 -8.05 21.94 7.06
N LYS A 72 -6.79 21.67 6.71
CA LYS A 72 -6.06 22.41 5.66
C LYS A 72 -5.91 21.59 4.40
N LYS A 73 -6.32 22.18 3.29
CA LYS A 73 -6.05 21.73 1.93
C LYS A 73 -4.55 21.72 1.65
N VAL A 74 -3.88 20.59 1.86
CA VAL A 74 -2.45 20.43 1.59
C VAL A 74 -2.25 19.99 0.14
N LYS A 75 -1.36 20.69 -0.58
CA LYS A 75 -0.86 20.22 -1.88
C LYS A 75 0.12 19.08 -1.65
N VAL A 76 -0.24 17.88 -2.09
CA VAL A 76 0.66 16.72 -2.02
C VAL A 76 1.35 16.56 -3.37
N SER A 77 2.66 16.81 -3.41
CA SER A 77 3.51 16.47 -4.56
C SER A 77 4.29 15.19 -4.30
N TYR A 78 4.33 14.29 -5.28
CA TYR A 78 5.11 13.05 -5.23
C TYR A 78 5.62 12.67 -6.61
N ASN A 79 6.89 12.29 -6.72
CA ASN A 79 7.50 11.99 -8.01
C ASN A 79 6.82 10.79 -8.71
N LYS A 80 6.47 10.93 -10.00
CA LYS A 80 5.77 9.89 -10.78
C LYS A 80 6.51 8.55 -10.81
N ARG A 81 7.84 8.55 -10.97
CA ARG A 81 8.63 7.32 -10.96
C ARG A 81 8.63 6.68 -9.57
N GLN A 82 8.83 7.50 -8.53
CA GLN A 82 8.75 7.01 -7.15
C GLN A 82 7.36 6.46 -6.81
N PHE A 83 6.29 7.02 -7.38
CA PHE A 83 4.93 6.50 -7.19
C PHE A 83 4.80 5.06 -7.70
N TYR A 84 5.22 4.82 -8.96
CA TYR A 84 5.17 3.47 -9.52
C TYR A 84 6.09 2.51 -8.78
N ASP A 85 7.33 2.93 -8.49
CA ASP A 85 8.35 2.04 -7.93
C ASP A 85 8.13 1.75 -6.43
N ARG A 86 7.64 2.72 -5.66
CA ARG A 86 7.59 2.65 -4.19
C ARG A 86 6.19 2.57 -3.60
N ILE A 87 5.14 2.82 -4.39
CA ILE A 87 3.75 2.73 -3.92
C ILE A 87 3.03 1.63 -4.71
N LEU A 88 2.78 1.87 -6.01
CA LEU A 88 1.92 0.98 -6.79
C LEU A 88 2.52 -0.43 -6.93
N THR A 89 3.81 -0.54 -7.25
CA THR A 89 4.46 -1.84 -7.44
C THR A 89 4.48 -2.66 -6.15
N PRO A 90 4.92 -2.13 -4.98
CA PRO A 90 4.79 -2.83 -3.71
C PRO A 90 3.36 -3.27 -3.40
N MET A 91 2.37 -2.37 -3.50
CA MET A 91 0.97 -2.71 -3.19
C MET A 91 0.42 -3.81 -4.09
N LYS A 92 0.85 -3.84 -5.37
CA LYS A 92 0.54 -4.95 -6.27
C LYS A 92 1.23 -6.25 -5.87
N SER A 93 2.53 -6.20 -5.65
CA SER A 93 3.32 -7.38 -5.29
C SER A 93 2.89 -8.01 -3.97
N MET A 94 2.38 -7.20 -3.03
CA MET A 94 1.83 -7.67 -1.75
C MET A 94 0.37 -8.16 -1.85
N GLY A 95 -0.30 -7.97 -2.99
CA GLY A 95 -1.71 -8.37 -3.15
C GLY A 95 -2.72 -7.43 -2.48
N MET A 96 -2.35 -6.17 -2.22
CA MET A 96 -3.30 -5.14 -1.79
C MET A 96 -4.09 -4.58 -2.98
N ILE A 97 -3.45 -4.52 -4.15
CA ILE A 97 -4.05 -4.09 -5.42
C ILE A 97 -3.80 -5.16 -6.47
N ASP A 98 -4.86 -5.64 -7.12
CA ASP A 98 -4.75 -6.50 -8.28
C ASP A 98 -4.71 -5.68 -9.57
N TYR A 99 -4.03 -6.21 -10.59
CA TYR A 99 -4.05 -5.64 -11.94
C TYR A 99 -4.52 -6.70 -12.93
N ASP A 100 -5.65 -6.46 -13.58
CA ASP A 100 -6.15 -7.28 -14.67
C ASP A 100 -5.44 -6.89 -15.97
N LEU A 101 -4.66 -7.81 -16.54
CA LEU A 101 -3.90 -7.57 -17.78
C LEU A 101 -4.79 -7.41 -19.01
N TYR A 102 -5.94 -8.08 -19.04
CA TYR A 102 -6.87 -8.07 -20.17
C TYR A 102 -7.70 -6.79 -20.17
N LYS A 103 -8.27 -6.46 -19.02
CA LYS A 103 -9.08 -5.23 -18.85
C LYS A 103 -8.22 -3.98 -18.65
N LYS A 104 -6.95 -4.15 -18.29
CA LYS A 104 -6.02 -3.07 -17.93
C LYS A 104 -6.56 -2.21 -16.78
N THR A 105 -7.15 -2.87 -15.78
CA THR A 105 -7.74 -2.25 -14.60
C THR A 105 -7.01 -2.64 -13.33
N TYR A 106 -6.99 -1.72 -12.37
CA TYR A 106 -6.46 -1.88 -11.02
C TYR A 106 -7.62 -1.97 -10.05
N ARG A 107 -7.63 -2.96 -9.16
CA ARG A 107 -8.72 -3.18 -8.20
C ARG A 107 -8.18 -3.47 -6.82
N LEU A 108 -8.89 -3.04 -5.77
CA LEU A 108 -8.56 -3.49 -4.41
C LEU A 108 -8.73 -4.99 -4.27
N SER A 109 -7.87 -5.61 -3.46
CA SER A 109 -7.81 -7.07 -3.30
C SER A 109 -7.66 -7.47 -1.83
N ASP A 110 -8.15 -8.65 -1.51
CA ASP A 110 -8.03 -9.29 -0.20
C ASP A 110 -6.83 -10.24 -0.10
N LYS A 111 -6.05 -10.39 -1.18
CA LYS A 111 -4.91 -11.32 -1.27
C LYS A 111 -3.85 -11.04 -0.22
N PHE A 112 -3.58 -9.77 0.09
CA PHE A 112 -2.63 -9.40 1.15
C PHE A 112 -2.95 -10.09 2.49
N ASN A 113 -4.24 -10.10 2.89
CA ASN A 113 -4.66 -10.79 4.12
C ASN A 113 -4.45 -12.31 4.03
N LYS A 114 -4.78 -12.92 2.89
CA LYS A 114 -4.59 -14.35 2.65
C LYS A 114 -3.11 -14.74 2.75
N GLU A 115 -2.21 -13.93 2.20
CA GLU A 115 -0.77 -14.16 2.29
C GLU A 115 -0.26 -14.03 3.74
N LEU A 116 -0.75 -13.07 4.53
CA LEU A 116 -0.37 -12.96 5.95
C LEU A 116 -0.82 -14.17 6.77
N ILE A 117 -2.03 -14.69 6.51
CA ILE A 117 -2.50 -15.93 7.12
C ILE A 117 -1.59 -17.10 6.71
N HIS A 118 -1.26 -17.20 5.42
CA HIS A 118 -0.37 -18.23 4.90
C HIS A 118 1.02 -18.19 5.57
N ILE A 119 1.61 -17.00 5.73
CA ILE A 119 2.87 -16.79 6.44
C ILE A 119 2.76 -17.27 7.90
N GLY A 120 1.66 -16.97 8.58
CA GLY A 120 1.40 -17.46 9.93
C GLY A 120 1.37 -19.00 9.99
N LEU A 121 0.72 -19.65 9.02
CA LEU A 121 0.68 -21.11 8.92
C LEU A 121 2.07 -21.71 8.64
N LEU A 122 2.89 -21.06 7.80
CA LEU A 122 4.27 -21.48 7.54
C LEU A 122 5.10 -21.46 8.83
N TRP A 123 4.95 -20.43 9.66
CA TRP A 123 5.62 -20.36 10.96
C TRP A 123 5.15 -21.46 11.91
N LEU A 124 3.85 -21.73 12.00
CA LEU A 124 3.32 -22.84 12.81
C LEU A 124 3.84 -24.20 12.36
N LYS A 125 4.06 -24.38 11.04
CA LYS A 125 4.67 -25.58 10.49
C LYS A 125 6.14 -25.68 10.91
N GLU A 126 6.90 -24.60 10.78
CA GLU A 126 8.32 -24.54 11.17
C GLU A 126 8.52 -24.85 12.66
N MET A 127 7.72 -24.25 13.55
CA MET A 127 7.77 -24.51 14.99
C MET A 127 7.56 -25.99 15.37
N LYS A 128 6.86 -26.75 14.53
CA LYS A 128 6.58 -28.17 14.75
C LYS A 128 7.65 -29.09 14.13
N GLN A 129 8.56 -28.57 13.32
CA GLN A 129 9.61 -29.39 12.72
C GLN A 129 10.64 -29.81 13.79
N PRO A 130 11.19 -31.03 13.69
CA PRO A 130 12.27 -31.43 14.57
C PRO A 130 13.53 -30.58 14.30
N PRO A 131 14.42 -30.42 15.29
CA PRO A 131 15.69 -29.74 15.09
C PRO A 131 16.47 -30.34 13.92
N LEU A 132 17.09 -29.49 13.10
CA LEU A 132 18.00 -29.95 12.05
C LEU A 132 19.12 -30.76 12.70
N LYS A 133 19.31 -32.01 12.27
CA LYS A 133 20.46 -32.82 12.72
C LYS A 133 21.73 -32.14 12.23
N THR A 134 22.47 -31.51 13.13
CA THR A 134 23.85 -31.10 12.88
C THR A 134 24.66 -32.34 12.54
N LYS A 135 25.25 -32.36 11.34
CA LYS A 135 26.25 -33.36 10.94
C LYS A 135 27.58 -33.06 11.62
#